data_AF-A0AA37H120-F1
#
_entry.id   AF-A0AA37H120-F1
#
_cell.length_a   1.000
_cell.length_b   1.000
_cell.length_c   1.000
_cell.angle_alpha   90.00
_cell.angle_beta   90.00
_cell.angle_gamma   90.00
#
_symmetry.space_group_name_H-M   'P 1'
#
loop_
_entity.id
_entity.type
_entity.pdbx_description
1 polymer ?
#
loop_
_entity_poly.entity_id
_entity_poly.type
_entity_poly.pdbx_seq_one_letter_code
_entity_poly.pdbx_strand_id
1 'polypeptide(L)'
;MPAFQPPEMTYEMVQTWMNQVDPMFRDPKPLWQKLWSDYNIMCVPVSNGADFFDIALAAAKQAKDYQDLENILNAQYKERCRYLEDTTADIALLSLSLQTRFPSKAVRDAALKVGQSGSLDSLARFVYDVISG
;
A
#
# COMPACT_ATOMS: atom_id res chain seq x y z
N MET A 1 13.68 -8.44 8.20
CA MET A 1 13.83 -7.68 6.94
C MET A 1 14.03 -6.22 7.31
N PRO A 2 14.97 -5.47 6.70
CA PRO A 2 15.10 -4.05 6.99
C PRO A 2 13.78 -3.36 6.63
N ALA A 3 13.32 -2.44 7.48
CA ALA A 3 12.11 -1.66 7.23
C ALA A 3 12.22 -0.99 5.85
N PHE A 4 11.18 -1.11 5.02
CA PHE A 4 11.09 -0.41 3.74
C PHE A 4 11.14 1.10 4.02
N GLN A 5 12.32 1.70 3.88
CA GLN A 5 12.51 3.10 4.20
C GLN A 5 11.68 3.97 3.25
N PRO A 6 11.10 5.08 3.75
CA PRO A 6 10.44 6.04 2.88
C PRO A 6 11.39 6.49 1.78
N PRO A 7 10.94 6.52 0.52
CA PRO A 7 11.75 7.10 -0.55
C PRO A 7 12.05 8.55 -0.23
N GLU A 8 13.22 9.04 -0.64
CA GLU A 8 13.55 10.46 -0.48
C GLU A 8 12.56 11.30 -1.29
N MET A 9 12.01 12.35 -0.66
CA MET A 9 11.25 13.35 -1.39
C MET A 9 12.18 14.12 -2.32
N THR A 10 11.83 14.20 -3.60
CA THR A 10 12.56 15.03 -4.55
C THR A 10 12.33 16.51 -4.26
N TYR A 11 13.22 17.37 -4.77
CA TYR A 11 13.05 18.82 -4.67
C TYR A 11 11.70 19.28 -5.25
N GLU A 12 11.28 18.70 -6.37
CA GLU A 12 10.00 19.00 -7.02
C GLU A 12 8.79 18.60 -6.16
N MET A 13 8.84 17.44 -5.49
CA MET A 13 7.79 17.00 -4.56
C MET A 13 7.67 17.97 -3.38
N VAL A 14 8.80 18.40 -2.81
CA VAL A 14 8.82 19.39 -1.72
C VAL A 14 8.22 20.72 -2.15
N GLN A 15 8.63 21.24 -3.32
CA GLN A 15 8.06 22.49 -3.85
C GLN A 15 6.57 22.37 -4.12
N THR A 16 6.14 21.25 -4.70
CA THR A 16 4.73 20.97 -4.99
C THR A 16 3.91 20.94 -3.70
N TRP A 17 4.40 20.26 -2.67
CA TRP A 17 3.76 20.21 -1.36
C TRP A 17 3.61 21.61 -0.77
N MET A 18 4.72 22.34 -0.61
CA MET A 18 4.76 23.67 0.01
C MET A 18 3.84 24.70 -0.64
N ASN A 19 3.58 24.56 -1.94
CA ASN A 19 2.74 25.47 -2.72
C ASN A 19 1.25 25.12 -2.67
N GLN A 20 0.90 23.89 -2.28
CA GLN A 20 -0.46 23.36 -2.43
C GLN A 20 -1.15 23.00 -1.12
N VAL A 21 -0.41 22.92 -0.02
CA VAL A 21 -0.98 22.65 1.31
C VAL A 21 -1.04 23.92 2.16
N ASP A 22 -1.88 23.89 3.19
CA ASP A 22 -1.97 24.97 4.17
C ASP A 22 -0.59 25.25 4.81
N PRO A 23 -0.24 26.52 5.10
CA PRO A 23 1.00 26.88 5.80
C PRO A 23 1.25 26.11 7.10
N MET A 24 0.21 25.60 7.76
CA MET A 24 0.34 24.73 8.93
C MET A 24 1.04 23.40 8.59
N PHE A 25 0.86 22.85 7.38
CA PHE A 25 1.44 21.57 6.96
C PHE A 25 2.69 21.74 6.07
N ARG A 26 3.25 22.95 6.01
CA ARG A 26 4.21 23.34 4.96
C ARG A 26 5.55 22.64 5.02
N ASP A 27 5.96 22.12 6.18
CA ASP A 27 7.16 21.28 6.29
C ASP A 27 6.78 19.80 6.08
N PRO A 28 7.07 19.21 4.90
CA PRO A 28 6.72 17.83 4.64
C PRO A 28 7.67 16.85 5.32
N LYS A 29 8.88 17.25 5.76
CA LYS A 29 9.90 16.29 6.23
C LYS A 29 9.52 15.53 7.50
N PRO A 30 9.03 16.18 8.58
CA PRO A 30 8.60 15.48 9.79
C PRO A 30 7.40 14.58 9.54
N LEU A 31 6.53 14.98 8.60
CA LEU A 31 5.33 14.26 8.25
C LEU A 31 5.63 13.08 7.34
N TRP A 32 6.49 13.22 6.34
CA TRP A 32 6.71 12.21 5.32
C TRP A 32 7.14 10.87 5.90
N GLN A 33 8.13 10.88 6.81
CA GLN A 33 8.57 9.65 7.47
C GLN A 33 7.44 9.03 8.32
N LYS A 34 6.70 9.86 9.07
CA LYS A 34 5.60 9.39 9.92
C LYS A 34 4.46 8.82 9.07
N LEU A 35 3.98 9.58 8.09
CA LEU A 35 2.88 9.22 7.21
C LEU A 35 3.18 7.96 6.41
N TRP A 36 4.40 7.86 5.86
CA TRP A 36 4.83 6.66 5.15
C TRP A 36 4.83 5.44 6.07
N SER A 37 5.42 5.56 7.26
CA SER A 37 5.54 4.45 8.20
C SER A 37 4.18 3.99 8.74
N ASP A 38 3.33 4.94 9.11
CA ASP A 38 2.08 4.67 9.82
C ASP A 38 0.95 4.27 8.86
N TYR A 39 0.96 4.77 7.62
CA TYR A 39 -0.17 4.63 6.69
C TYR A 39 0.17 4.01 5.34
N ASN A 40 1.45 3.76 5.05
CA ASN A 40 1.85 3.06 3.82
C ASN A 40 2.49 1.69 4.09
N ILE A 41 3.06 1.45 5.27
CA ILE A 41 3.76 0.18 5.57
C ILE A 41 2.85 -0.82 6.30
N MET A 42 2.37 -1.82 5.59
CA MET A 42 2.11 -3.17 6.15
C MET A 42 3.24 -4.09 5.72
N CYS A 43 4.44 -3.95 6.31
CA CYS A 43 5.66 -4.66 5.89
C CYS A 43 6.09 -4.52 4.40
N VAL A 44 5.27 -3.94 3.53
CA VAL A 44 5.47 -3.61 2.11
C VAL A 44 4.59 -2.38 1.81
N PRO A 45 5.05 -1.38 1.03
CA PRO A 45 4.26 -0.22 0.65
C PRO A 45 2.98 -0.63 -0.09
N VAL A 46 1.81 -0.20 0.37
CA VAL A 46 0.53 -0.43 -0.33
C VAL A 46 0.46 0.36 -1.64
N SER A 47 1.15 1.50 -1.69
CA SER A 47 1.28 2.35 -2.87
C SER A 47 2.76 2.67 -3.11
N ASN A 48 3.13 2.90 -4.37
CA ASN A 48 4.49 3.35 -4.68
C ASN A 48 4.72 4.77 -4.11
N GLY A 49 5.99 5.21 -4.08
CA GLY A 49 6.39 6.52 -3.52
C GLY A 49 5.60 7.72 -4.06
N ALA A 50 5.37 7.75 -5.38
CA ALA A 50 4.67 8.83 -6.05
C ALA A 50 3.16 8.77 -5.79
N ASP A 51 2.57 7.59 -5.89
CA ASP A 51 1.14 7.38 -5.61
C ASP A 51 0.80 7.77 -4.17
N PHE A 52 1.64 7.37 -3.20
CA PHE A 52 1.43 7.74 -1.81
C PHE A 52 1.58 9.25 -1.59
N PHE A 53 2.50 9.92 -2.30
CA PHE A 53 2.63 11.37 -2.25
C PHE A 53 1.36 12.07 -2.74
N ASP A 54 0.78 11.62 -3.85
CA ASP A 54 -0.47 12.19 -4.38
C ASP A 54 -1.63 11.98 -3.40
N ILE A 55 -1.72 10.80 -2.77
CA ILE A 55 -2.72 10.50 -1.74
C ILE A 55 -2.54 11.40 -0.50
N ALA A 56 -1.30 11.51 0.00
CA ALA A 56 -0.98 12.35 1.16
C ALA A 56 -1.25 13.84 0.86
N LEU A 57 -0.92 14.29 -0.35
CA LEU A 57 -1.18 15.65 -0.81
C LEU A 57 -2.69 15.94 -0.91
N ALA A 58 -3.46 15.00 -1.45
CA ALA A 58 -4.91 15.11 -1.53
C ALA A 58 -5.56 15.14 -0.14
N ALA A 59 -5.07 14.34 0.81
CA ALA A 59 -5.53 14.35 2.19
C ALA A 59 -5.17 15.66 2.91
N ALA A 60 -3.94 16.15 2.73
CA ALA A 60 -3.46 17.40 3.34
C ALA A 60 -4.22 18.64 2.84
N LYS A 61 -4.69 18.64 1.58
CA LYS A 61 -5.56 19.69 1.03
C LYS A 61 -6.95 19.74 1.65
N GLN A 62 -7.45 18.60 2.12
CA GLN A 62 -8.80 18.45 2.67
C GLN A 62 -8.83 18.63 4.19
N ALA A 63 -7.74 18.27 4.86
CA ALA A 63 -7.62 18.31 6.30
C ALA A 63 -7.66 19.74 6.85
N LYS A 64 -8.43 19.93 7.92
CA LYS A 64 -8.50 21.23 8.64
C LYS A 64 -7.37 21.41 9.64
N ASP A 65 -6.89 20.30 10.19
CA ASP A 65 -5.81 20.25 11.18
C ASP A 65 -5.09 18.89 11.10
N TYR A 66 -4.05 18.72 11.92
CA TYR A 66 -3.26 17.50 11.94
C TYR A 66 -4.07 16.26 12.36
N GLN A 67 -5.04 16.41 13.25
CA GLN A 67 -5.86 15.29 13.70
C GLN A 67 -6.80 14.83 12.58
N ASP A 68 -7.36 15.78 11.83
CA ASP A 68 -8.19 15.52 10.66
C ASP A 68 -7.39 14.85 9.53
N LEU A 69 -6.15 15.29 9.30
CA LEU A 69 -5.23 14.65 8.36
C LEU A 69 -4.96 13.19 8.72
N GLU A 70 -4.64 12.91 9.99
CA GLU A 70 -4.43 11.55 10.48
C GLU A 70 -5.69 10.70 10.35
N ASN A 71 -6.87 11.26 10.63
CA ASN A 71 -8.14 10.56 10.49
C ASN A 71 -8.43 10.18 9.03
N ILE A 72 -8.21 11.09 8.08
CA ILE A 72 -8.39 10.83 6.65
C ILE A 72 -7.45 9.72 6.18
N LEU A 73 -6.16 9.81 6.52
CA LEU A 73 -5.16 8.82 6.11
C LEU A 73 -5.40 7.46 6.76
N ASN A 74 -5.83 7.42 8.02
CA ASN A 74 -6.18 6.18 8.71
C ASN A 74 -7.42 5.51 8.09
N ALA A 75 -8.43 6.28 7.70
CA ALA A 75 -9.61 5.75 7.01
C ALA A 75 -9.23 5.11 5.67
N GLN A 76 -8.45 5.83 4.85
CA GLN A 76 -7.94 5.32 3.58
C GLN A 76 -7.02 4.10 3.76
N TYR A 77 -6.19 4.09 4.80
CA TYR A 77 -5.38 2.93 5.15
C TYR A 77 -6.26 1.72 5.45
N LYS A 78 -7.25 1.83 6.35
CA LYS A 78 -8.17 0.73 6.69
C LYS A 78 -8.95 0.21 5.48
N GLU A 79 -9.40 1.10 4.60
CA GLU A 79 -10.09 0.69 3.37
C GLU A 79 -9.17 -0.13 2.46
N ARG A 80 -7.92 0.31 2.27
CA ARG A 80 -6.93 -0.45 1.50
C ARG A 80 -6.59 -1.79 2.15
N CYS A 81 -6.49 -1.85 3.48
CA CYS A 81 -6.29 -3.10 4.22
C CYS A 81 -7.42 -4.08 3.92
N ARG A 82 -8.67 -3.61 4.04
CA ARG A 82 -9.86 -4.42 3.78
C ARG A 82 -9.91 -4.93 2.34
N TYR A 83 -9.61 -4.06 1.36
CA TYR A 83 -9.55 -4.46 -0.04
C TYR A 83 -8.51 -5.57 -0.28
N LEU A 84 -7.34 -5.48 0.37
CA LEU A 84 -6.31 -6.51 0.29
C LEU A 84 -6.73 -7.82 0.96
N GLU A 85 -7.39 -7.74 2.11
CA GLU A 85 -7.96 -8.91 2.80
C GLU A 85 -9.00 -9.62 1.92
N ASP A 86 -9.95 -8.86 1.36
CA ASP A 86 -11.00 -9.38 0.48
C ASP A 86 -10.40 -10.02 -0.78
N THR A 87 -9.45 -9.34 -1.44
CA THR A 87 -8.76 -9.85 -2.63
C THR A 87 -7.98 -11.14 -2.32
N THR A 88 -7.32 -11.18 -1.17
CA THR A 88 -6.58 -12.37 -0.73
C THR A 88 -7.53 -13.54 -0.47
N ALA A 89 -8.67 -13.28 0.18
CA ALA A 89 -9.70 -14.29 0.44
C ALA A 89 -10.27 -14.85 -0.87
N ASP A 90 -10.54 -14.00 -1.86
CA ASP A 90 -11.02 -14.42 -3.18
C ASP A 90 -10.00 -15.30 -3.91
N ILE A 91 -8.71 -14.94 -3.86
CA ILE A 91 -7.64 -15.76 -4.44
C ILE A 91 -7.57 -17.13 -3.75
N ALA A 92 -7.67 -17.16 -2.42
CA ALA A 92 -7.68 -18.40 -1.66
C ALA A 92 -8.88 -19.29 -2.03
N LEU A 93 -10.06 -18.69 -2.16
CA LEU A 93 -11.30 -19.38 -2.53
C LEU A 93 -11.23 -19.94 -3.95
N LEU A 94 -10.74 -19.15 -4.91
CA LEU A 94 -10.52 -19.61 -6.28
C LEU A 94 -9.49 -20.75 -6.33
N SER A 95 -8.44 -20.68 -5.50
CA SER A 95 -7.41 -21.71 -5.37
C SER A 95 -7.96 -23.05 -4.89
N LEU A 96 -8.88 -23.01 -3.93
CA LEU A 96 -9.51 -24.19 -3.35
C LEU A 96 -10.62 -24.76 -4.24
N SER A 97 -11.41 -23.91 -4.89
CA SER A 97 -12.56 -24.32 -5.72
C SER A 97 -12.17 -24.82 -7.11
N LEU A 98 -11.08 -24.30 -7.68
CA LEU A 98 -10.63 -24.62 -9.04
C LEU A 98 -9.51 -25.66 -9.07
N GLN A 99 -9.59 -26.73 -8.26
CA GLN A 99 -8.56 -27.79 -8.20
C GLN A 99 -8.13 -28.34 -9.58
N THR A 100 -8.93 -28.15 -10.63
CA THR A 100 -8.69 -28.61 -12.00
C THR A 100 -8.28 -27.52 -13.02
N ARG A 101 -8.19 -26.22 -12.65
CA ARG A 101 -7.85 -25.13 -13.61
C ARG A 101 -6.50 -24.44 -13.39
N PHE A 102 -5.76 -24.74 -12.33
CA PHE A 102 -4.41 -24.18 -12.21
C PHE A 102 -3.44 -24.95 -13.12
N PRO A 103 -2.64 -24.24 -13.94
CA PRO A 103 -1.75 -24.87 -14.91
C PRO A 103 -0.66 -25.75 -14.27
N SER A 104 -0.35 -25.55 -12.97
CA SER A 104 0.54 -26.43 -12.22
C SER A 104 0.23 -26.46 -10.72
N LYS A 105 0.72 -27.51 -10.04
CA LYS A 105 0.68 -27.62 -8.58
C LYS A 105 1.41 -26.48 -7.88
N ALA A 106 2.53 -26.01 -8.46
CA ALA A 106 3.32 -24.91 -7.93
C ALA A 106 2.52 -23.60 -7.89
N VAL A 107 1.78 -23.31 -8.97
CA VAL A 107 0.90 -22.13 -9.05
C VAL A 107 -0.20 -22.19 -7.99
N ARG A 108 -0.83 -23.36 -7.81
CA ARG A 108 -1.86 -23.55 -6.77
C ARG A 108 -1.31 -23.38 -5.35
N ASP A 109 -0.16 -23.98 -5.06
CA ASP A 109 0.46 -23.92 -3.74
C ASP A 109 0.94 -22.49 -3.43
N ALA A 110 1.39 -21.74 -4.44
CA ALA A 110 1.67 -20.31 -4.33
C ALA A 110 0.39 -19.50 -4.03
N ALA A 111 -0.71 -19.74 -4.76
CA ALA A 111 -1.99 -19.06 -4.54
C ALA A 111 -2.58 -19.34 -3.14
N LEU A 112 -2.46 -20.56 -2.62
CA LEU A 112 -2.81 -20.91 -1.25
C LEU A 112 -1.94 -20.18 -0.22
N LYS A 113 -0.64 -20.04 -0.51
CA LYS A 113 0.30 -19.32 0.36
C LYS A 113 0.00 -17.83 0.39
N VAL A 114 -0.46 -17.25 -0.71
CA VAL A 114 -1.04 -15.88 -0.73
C VAL A 114 -2.23 -15.81 0.21
N GLY A 115 -3.21 -16.70 0.00
CA GLY A 115 -4.43 -16.79 0.80
C GLY A 115 -4.19 -16.91 2.31
N GLN A 116 -3.22 -17.73 2.71
CA GLN A 116 -2.90 -17.99 4.12
C GLN A 116 -2.05 -16.90 4.77
N SER A 117 -1.20 -16.23 3.99
CA SER A 117 -0.28 -15.23 4.53
C SER A 117 -0.84 -13.82 4.56
N GLY A 118 -1.84 -13.50 3.72
CA GLY A 118 -2.31 -12.12 3.56
C GLY A 118 -1.23 -11.19 3.00
N SER A 119 -0.11 -11.74 2.52
CA SER A 119 1.07 -10.97 2.18
C SER A 119 1.07 -10.59 0.71
N LEU A 120 1.13 -9.28 0.45
CA LEU A 120 1.33 -8.71 -0.89
C LEU A 120 2.62 -9.19 -1.57
N ASP A 121 3.68 -9.51 -0.80
CA ASP A 121 4.91 -10.13 -1.31
C ASP A 121 4.69 -11.57 -1.77
N SER A 122 3.86 -12.33 -1.04
CA SER A 122 3.43 -13.64 -1.49
C SER A 122 2.56 -13.52 -2.75
N LEU A 123 1.68 -12.51 -2.83
CA LEU A 123 0.84 -12.24 -4.00
C LEU A 123 1.67 -11.88 -5.22
N ALA A 124 2.65 -10.99 -5.07
CA ALA A 124 3.53 -10.57 -6.16
C ALA A 124 4.37 -11.74 -6.70
N ARG A 125 4.90 -12.61 -5.82
CA ARG A 125 5.59 -13.83 -6.26
C ARG A 125 4.66 -14.79 -7.00
N PHE A 126 3.44 -14.97 -6.50
CA PHE A 126 2.44 -15.77 -7.19
C PHE A 126 2.13 -15.24 -8.59
N VAL A 127 1.88 -13.93 -8.75
CA VAL A 127 1.61 -13.31 -10.06
C VAL A 127 2.81 -13.46 -11.00
N TYR A 128 4.04 -13.27 -10.50
CA TYR A 128 5.26 -13.45 -11.28
C TYR A 128 5.44 -14.90 -11.75
N ASP A 129 5.26 -15.87 -10.86
CA ASP A 129 5.38 -17.30 -11.15
C ASP A 129 4.29 -17.79 -12.12
N VAL A 130 3.09 -17.20 -12.06
CA VAL A 130 1.99 -17.47 -13.01
C VAL A 130 2.27 -16.91 -14.41
N ILE A 131 2.88 -15.73 -14.50
CA ILE A 131 3.17 -15.07 -15.78
C ILE A 131 4.41 -15.66 -16.46
N SER A 132 5.38 -16.13 -15.66
CA SER A 132 6.68 -16.60 -16.15
C SER A 132 6.75 -18.11 -16.38
N GLY A 133 5.73 -18.86 -15.96
CA GLY A 133 5.63 -20.32 -16.12
C GLY A 133 4.70 -20.73 -17.24
#